data_AF-A0A967N1P5-F1
#
_entry.id   AF-A0A967N1P5-F1
#
_cell.length_a   1.000
_cell.length_b   1.000
_cell.length_c   1.000
_cell.angle_alpha   90.00
_cell.angle_beta   90.00
_cell.angle_gamma   90.00
#
_symmetry.space_group_name_H-M   'P 1'
#
loop_
_entity.id
_entity.type
_entity.pdbx_description
1 polymer ?
#
loop_
_entity_poly.entity_id
_entity_poly.type
_entity_poly.pdbx_seq_one_letter_code
_entity_poly.pdbx_strand_id
1 'polypeptide(L)' 'MHGLAHGWFISNAFEVISAFGTVGLSLGTTGQLETGGKIIVTILMFLGRVGLLTLVFSLASPARRGEAVYLEEQVMIG' A
#
# COMPACT_ATOMS: atom_id res chain seq x y z
N MET A 1 34.63 8.58 2.57
CA MET A 1 33.70 7.69 3.29
C MET A 1 32.24 7.92 2.85
N HIS A 2 31.95 7.84 1.54
CA HIS A 2 30.64 8.19 0.94
C HIS A 2 29.86 6.97 0.37
N GLY A 3 30.28 5.74 0.65
CA GLY A 3 29.65 4.51 0.12
C GLY A 3 28.61 3.86 1.03
N LEU A 4 28.62 4.14 2.34
CA LEU A 4 27.76 3.47 3.32
C LEU A 4 26.34 4.07 3.39
N ALA A 5 26.20 5.34 2.98
CA ALA A 5 24.93 6.06 2.98
C ALA A 5 23.97 5.64 1.84
N HIS A 6 24.40 4.82 0.87
CA HIS A 6 23.48 4.28 -0.13
C HIS A 6 22.81 2.98 0.33
N GLY A 7 23.53 2.14 1.08
CA GLY A 7 23.03 0.84 1.52
C GLY A 7 21.87 0.94 2.51
N TRP A 8 21.96 1.85 3.50
CA TRP A 8 20.94 1.96 4.54
C TRP A 8 19.56 2.40 4.01
N PHE A 9 19.52 3.28 3.01
CA PHE A 9 18.25 3.71 2.41
C PHE A 9 17.59 2.55 1.67
N ILE A 10 18.35 1.82 0.86
CA ILE A 10 17.83 0.67 0.10
C ILE A 10 17.36 -0.43 1.06
N SER A 11 18.10 -0.71 2.14
CA SER A 11 17.68 -1.69 3.14
C SER A 11 16.35 -1.32 3.79
N ASN A 12 16.17 -0.07 4.21
CA ASN A 12 14.90 0.39 4.80
C ASN A 12 13.75 0.39 3.78
N ALA A 13 13.99 0.86 2.54
CA ALA A 13 12.98 0.87 1.49
C ALA A 13 12.54 -0.55 1.09
N PHE A 14 13.48 -1.48 0.95
CA PHE A 14 13.19 -2.89 0.70
C PHE A 14 12.34 -3.49 1.83
N GLU A 15 12.65 -3.15 3.08
CA GLU A 15 11.93 -3.69 4.24
C GLU A 15 10.49 -3.19 4.30
N VAL A 16 10.24 -1.91 3.99
CA VAL A 16 8.89 -1.35 3.87
C VAL A 16 8.10 -2.02 2.75
N ILE A 17 8.71 -2.21 1.57
CA ILE A 17 8.05 -2.84 0.42
C ILE A 17 7.75 -4.32 0.68
N SER A 18 8.69 -5.05 1.30
CA SER A 18 8.53 -6.46 1.69
C SER A 18 7.42 -6.63 2.75
N ALA A 19 7.37 -5.74 3.75
CA ALA A 19 6.33 -5.73 4.77
C ALA A 19 4.96 -5.43 4.16
N PHE A 20 4.86 -4.44 3.27
CA PHE A 20 3.62 -4.11 2.56
C PHE A 20 3.13 -5.25 1.67
N GLY A 21 4.04 -6.00 1.03
CA GLY A 21 3.68 -7.18 0.23
C GLY A 21 3.43 -8.45 1.05
N THR A 22 3.62 -8.41 2.38
CA THR A 22 3.67 -9.61 3.26
C THR A 22 4.61 -10.71 2.77
N VAL A 23 5.71 -10.32 2.11
CA VAL A 23 6.69 -11.25 1.53
C VAL A 23 7.52 -11.94 2.61
N GLY A 24 7.68 -11.30 3.77
CA GLY A 24 8.36 -11.86 4.94
C GLY A 24 9.89 -11.84 4.86
N LEU A 25 10.47 -11.17 3.86
CA LEU A 25 11.91 -11.02 3.70
C LEU A 25 12.40 -9.74 4.43
N SER A 26 13.46 -9.86 5.23
CA SER A 26 14.15 -8.74 5.87
C SER A 26 15.65 -8.83 5.62
N LEU A 27 16.31 -7.70 5.38
CA LEU A 27 17.78 -7.61 5.27
C LEU A 27 18.48 -7.57 6.65
N GLY A 28 17.76 -7.85 7.74
CA GLY A 28 18.30 -7.84 9.11
C GLY A 28 18.14 -6.50 9.83
N THR A 29 17.45 -5.53 9.22
CA THR A 29 17.21 -4.20 9.80
C THR A 29 16.02 -4.23 10.79
N THR A 30 15.03 -5.12 10.61
CA THR A 30 13.87 -5.31 11.52
C THR A 30 14.27 -5.57 12.98
N GLY A 31 15.41 -6.23 13.22
CA GLY A 31 15.92 -6.49 14.57
C GLY A 31 16.49 -5.25 15.28
N GLN A 32 16.91 -4.25 14.50
CA GLN A 32 17.49 -2.98 14.97
C GLN A 32 16.48 -1.83 15.01
N LEU A 33 15.25 -2.04 14.51
CA LEU A 33 14.19 -1.05 14.57
C LEU A 33 13.74 -0.81 16.02
N GLU A 34 13.70 0.47 16.41
CA GLU A 34 13.12 0.94 17.66
C GLU A 34 11.62 0.57 17.73
N THR A 35 11.03 0.55 18.93
CA THR A 35 9.64 0.09 19.16
C THR A 35 8.62 0.74 18.21
N GLY A 36 8.80 2.02 17.86
CA GLY A 36 7.94 2.72 16.91
C GLY A 36 8.01 2.16 15.48
N GLY A 37 9.20 1.78 15.00
CA GLY A 37 9.37 1.20 13.66
C GLY A 37 8.70 -0.17 13.53
N LYS A 38 8.76 -0.98 14.59
CA LYS A 38 8.08 -2.29 14.62
C LYS A 38 6.56 -2.15 14.48
N ILE A 39 5.96 -1.16 15.14
CA ILE A 39 4.52 -0.88 15.04
C ILE A 39 4.14 -0.54 13.60
N ILE A 40 4.93 0.32 12.93
CA ILE A 40 4.68 0.71 11.53
C ILE A 40 4.77 -0.51 10.60
N VAL A 41 5.79 -1.36 10.77
CA VAL A 41 5.95 -2.60 9.99
C VAL A 41 4.80 -3.57 10.24
N THR A 42 4.34 -3.73 11.48
CA THR A 42 3.18 -4.57 11.81
C THR A 42 1.90 -4.05 11.15
N ILE A 43 1.66 -2.74 11.17
CA ILE A 43 0.52 -2.12 10.47
C ILE A 43 0.64 -2.35 8.96
N LEU A 44 1.81 -2.15 8.38
CA LEU A 44 2.06 -2.39 6.95
C LEU A 44 1.80 -3.84 6.55
N MET A 45 2.25 -4.82 7.35
CA MET A 45 1.96 -6.23 7.12
C MET A 45 0.46 -6.54 7.23
N PHE A 46 -0.25 -5.90 8.16
CA PHE A 46 -1.69 -6.05 8.29
C PHE A 46 -2.42 -5.48 7.08
N LEU A 47 -2.06 -4.27 6.62
CA LEU A 47 -2.61 -3.66 5.40
C LEU A 47 -2.30 -4.49 4.15
N GLY A 48 -1.07 -4.99 4.05
CA GLY A 48 -0.63 -5.89 3.00
C GLY A 48 -1.46 -7.17 2.94
N ARG A 49 -1.78 -7.75 4.11
CA ARG A 49 -2.61 -8.95 4.21
C ARG A 49 -4.08 -8.71 3.92
N VAL A 50 -4.64 -7.57 4.35
CA VAL A 50 -6.00 -7.12 3.99
C VAL A 50 -6.11 -6.93 2.48
N GLY A 51 -5.02 -6.50 1.84
CA GLY A 51 -4.88 -6.39 0.40
C GLY A 51 -5.32 -5.03 -0.13
N LEU A 52 -4.57 -4.52 -1.12
CA LEU A 52 -4.83 -3.23 -1.75
C LEU A 52 -6.27 -3.13 -2.28
N LEU A 53 -6.80 -4.22 -2.86
CA LEU A 53 -8.16 -4.27 -3.38
C LEU A 53 -9.21 -4.09 -2.29
N THR A 54 -9.02 -4.71 -1.12
CA THR A 54 -9.94 -4.55 0.01
C THR A 54 -9.89 -3.15 0.60
N LEU A 55 -8.71 -2.53 0.67
CA LEU A 55 -8.57 -1.13 1.09
C LEU A 55 -9.26 -0.18 0.10
N VAL A 56 -9.01 -0.37 -1.20
CA VAL A 56 -9.69 0.38 -2.25
C VAL A 56 -11.19 0.19 -2.17
N PHE A 57 -11.67 -1.03 -1.97
CA PHE A 57 -13.11 -1.32 -1.87
C PHE A 57 -13.74 -0.78 -0.59
N SER A 58 -13.01 -0.74 0.52
CA SER A 58 -13.49 -0.20 1.81
C SER A 58 -13.51 1.33 1.81
N LEU A 59 -12.59 1.99 1.09
CA LEU A 59 -12.57 3.44 0.91
C LEU A 59 -13.46 3.89 -0.24
N ALA A 60 -13.65 3.03 -1.25
CA ALA A 60 -14.63 3.23 -2.29
C ALA A 60 -16.00 3.16 -1.63
N SER A 61 -16.56 4.33 -1.33
CA SER A 61 -17.98 4.44 -1.06
C SER A 61 -18.68 3.77 -2.25
N PRO A 62 -19.48 2.71 -2.04
CA PRO A 62 -20.34 2.22 -3.09
C PRO A 62 -21.13 3.43 -3.53
N ALA A 63 -20.93 3.88 -4.77
CA ALA A 63 -21.83 4.85 -5.36
C ALA A 63 -23.19 4.20 -5.19
N ARG A 64 -24.02 4.74 -4.28
CA ARG A 64 -25.42 4.35 -4.20
C ARG A 64 -25.85 4.47 -5.65
N ARG A 65 -26.23 3.35 -6.26
CA ARG A 65 -27.03 3.36 -7.48
C ARG A 65 -28.33 4.04 -7.05
N GLY A 66 -28.29 5.35 -6.85
CA GLY A 66 -29.42 6.19 -7.16
C GLY A 66 -29.73 5.82 -8.59
N GLU A 67 -30.98 5.45 -8.82
CA GLU A 67 -31.54 5.10 -10.10
C GLU A 67 -31.05 6.13 -11.11
N ALA A 68 -29.90 5.84 -11.74
CA ALA A 68 -29.35 6.66 -12.78
C ALA A 68 -30.25 6.35 -13.96
N VAL A 69 -31.36 7.09 -14.04
CA VAL A 69 -32.19 7.15 -15.22
C VAL A 69 -31.23 7.58 -16.33
N TYR A 70 -30.82 6.61 -17.12
CA TYR A 70 -29.92 6.81 -18.23
C TYR A 70 -30.71 7.61 -19.26
N LEU A 71 -30.49 8.93 -19.32
CA LEU A 71 -30.95 9.69 -20.47
C LEU A 71 -30.13 9.19 -21.65
N GLU A 72 -30.77 8.42 -22.52
CA GLU A 72 -30.24 8.11 -23.85
C GLU A 72 -30.18 9.42 -24.63
N GLU A 73 -29.08 10.16 -24.46
CA GLU A 73 -28.77 11.29 -25.33
C GLU A 73 -28.31 10.70 -26.67
N GLN A 74 -29.07 10.98 -27.73
CA GLN A 74 -28.62 10.69 -29.08
C GLN A 74 -27.50 11.66 -29.44
N VAL A 75 -26.26 11.22 -29.21
CA VAL A 75 -25.07 11.94 -29.68
C VAL A 75 -25.02 11.79 -31.20
N MET A 76 -25.45 12.82 -31.93
CA MET A 76 -25.25 12.92 -33.37
C MET A 76 -23.77 13.17 -33.64
N ILE A 77 -23.04 12.11 -33.97
CA ILE A 77 -21.68 12.23 -34.48
C ILE A 77 -21.83 12.57 -35.96
N GLY A 78 -21.66 13.86 -36.28
CA GLY A 78 -21.56 14.37 -37.64
C GLY A 78 -20.23 14.01 -38.29
#